data_AF-A0A249PN36-F1
#
_entry.id   AF-A0A249PN36-F1
#
_cell.length_a   1.000
_cell.length_b   1.000
_cell.length_c   1.000
_cell.angle_alpha   90.00
_cell.angle_beta   90.00
_cell.angle_gamma   90.00
#
_symmetry.space_group_name_H-M   'P 1'
#
loop_
_entity.id
_entity.type
_entity.pdbx_description
1 polymer ?
#
loop_
_entity_poly.entity_id
_entity_poly.type
_entity_poly.pdbx_seq_one_letter_code
_entity_poly.pdbx_strand_id
1 'polypeptide(L)' 'MTRVNNYHLLHRELAEEDPWRLDANAFEQERHSQMLRLSFSQGPITNALEVGCAAGAFTENWRLIASG' A
#
# COMPACT_ATOMS: atom_id res chain seq x y z
N MET A 1 -8.07 -6.83 -21.63
CA MET A 1 -7.20 -5.63 -21.46
C MET A 1 -5.80 -5.98 -21.92
N THR A 2 -5.22 -5.20 -22.84
CA THR A 2 -3.84 -5.42 -23.33
C THR A 2 -2.84 -4.75 -22.39
N ARG A 3 -1.61 -5.28 -22.28
CA ARG A 3 -0.56 -4.78 -21.35
C ARG A 3 -0.28 -3.27 -21.49
N VAL A 4 -0.35 -2.73 -22.70
CA VAL A 4 -0.14 -1.30 -23.00
C VAL A 4 -1.18 -0.43 -22.29
N ASN A 5 -2.43 -0.91 -22.18
CA ASN A 5 -3.48 -0.16 -21.51
C ASN A 5 -3.23 -0.09 -19.99
N ASN A 6 -2.81 -1.20 -19.37
CA ASN A 6 -2.56 -1.24 -17.93
C ASN A 6 -1.37 -0.35 -17.53
N TYR A 7 -0.34 -0.26 -18.37
CA TYR A 7 0.79 0.65 -18.12
C TYR A 7 0.35 2.11 -18.07
N HIS A 8 -0.44 2.58 -19.05
CA HIS A 8 -0.91 3.97 -19.06
C HIS A 8 -1.86 4.29 -17.91
N LEU A 9 -2.75 3.36 -17.54
CA LEU A 9 -3.62 3.54 -16.38
C LEU A 9 -2.82 3.64 -15.08
N LEU A 10 -1.83 2.76 -14.89
CA LEU A 10 -0.95 2.81 -13.74
C LEU A 10 -0.13 4.11 -13.70
N HIS A 11 0.46 4.49 -14.84
CA HIS A 11 1.26 5.70 -14.94
C HIS A 11 0.44 6.97 -14.64
N ARG A 12 -0.82 7.01 -15.08
CA ARG A 12 -1.74 8.12 -14.79
C ARG A 12 -2.03 8.22 -13.29
N GLU A 13 -2.42 7.13 -12.66
CA GLU A 13 -2.72 7.15 -11.21
C GLU A 13 -1.50 7.51 -10.37
N LEU A 14 -0.32 7.00 -10.71
CA LEU A 14 0.92 7.32 -10.01
C LEU A 14 1.37 8.79 -10.15
N ALA A 15 0.79 9.55 -11.08
CA ALA A 15 1.08 10.96 -11.25
C ALA A 15 0.21 11.88 -10.37
N GLU A 16 -0.82 11.34 -9.72
CA GLU A 16 -1.67 12.08 -8.78
C GLU A 16 -0.92 12.33 -7.45
N GLU A 17 -1.32 13.37 -6.71
CA GLU A 17 -0.74 13.67 -5.38
C GLU A 17 -1.01 12.56 -4.35
N ASP A 18 -2.17 11.89 -4.47
CA ASP A 18 -2.58 10.76 -3.65
C ASP A 18 -3.10 9.63 -4.56
N PRO A 19 -2.20 8.81 -5.14
CA PRO A 19 -2.56 7.74 -6.08
C PRO A 19 -3.57 6.77 -5.46
N TRP A 20 -4.70 6.52 -6.15
CA TRP A 20 -5.87 5.77 -5.64
C TRP A 20 -6.48 6.29 -4.33
N ARG A 21 -6.11 7.49 -3.90
CA ARG A 21 -6.56 8.10 -2.65
C ARG A 21 -6.22 7.27 -1.41
N LEU A 22 -5.08 6.58 -1.43
CA LEU A 22 -4.68 5.63 -0.40
C LEU A 22 -4.40 6.30 0.94
N ASP A 23 -4.01 7.58 0.93
CA ASP A 23 -3.73 8.33 2.16
C ASP A 23 -4.98 9.03 2.70
N ALA A 24 -5.76 9.70 1.84
CA ALA A 24 -6.86 10.54 2.29
C ALA A 24 -8.22 9.84 2.41
N ASN A 25 -8.40 8.64 1.83
CA ASN A 25 -9.68 7.93 1.88
C ASN A 25 -9.82 7.09 3.15
N ALA A 26 -10.82 7.40 3.98
CA ALA A 26 -11.11 6.66 5.22
C ALA A 26 -11.32 5.14 5.00
N PHE A 27 -11.89 4.73 3.87
CA PHE A 27 -12.01 3.32 3.54
C PHE A 27 -10.64 2.66 3.31
N GLU A 28 -9.74 3.34 2.61
CA GLU A 28 -8.39 2.83 2.33
C GLU A 28 -7.53 2.79 3.59
N GLN A 29 -7.70 3.77 4.48
CA GLN A 29 -7.08 3.78 5.80
C GLN A 29 -7.52 2.57 6.65
N GLU A 30 -8.82 2.28 6.70
CA GLU A 30 -9.33 1.11 7.42
C GLU A 30 -8.88 -0.20 6.74
N ARG A 31 -8.87 -0.24 5.40
CA ARG A 31 -8.33 -1.39 4.66
C ARG A 31 -6.87 -1.64 5.02
N HIS A 32 -6.03 -0.61 5.08
CA HIS A 32 -4.64 -0.71 5.50
C HIS A 32 -4.53 -1.21 6.95
N SER A 33 -5.32 -0.66 7.88
CA SER A 33 -5.37 -1.13 9.28
C SER A 33 -5.65 -2.65 9.36
N GLN A 34 -6.66 -3.13 8.62
CA GLN A 34 -6.97 -4.57 8.58
C GLN A 34 -5.85 -5.39 7.95
N MET A 35 -5.22 -4.91 6.88
CA MET A 35 -4.08 -5.58 6.25
C MET A 35 -2.88 -5.68 7.18
N LEU A 36 -2.58 -4.63 7.96
CA LEU A 36 -1.54 -4.67 8.99
C LEU A 36 -1.86 -5.72 10.05
N ARG A 37 -3.08 -5.70 10.59
CA ARG A 37 -3.54 -6.68 11.59
C ARG A 37 -3.35 -8.12 11.12
N LEU A 38 -3.67 -8.40 9.86
CA LEU A 38 -3.49 -9.73 9.27
C LEU A 38 -2.01 -10.07 9.04
N SER A 39 -1.23 -9.11 8.56
CA SER A 39 0.21 -9.29 8.31
C SER A 39 0.97 -9.65 9.58
N PHE A 40 0.64 -9.02 10.70
CA PHE A 40 1.26 -9.26 12.02
C PHE A 40 0.54 -10.31 12.87
N SER A 41 -0.44 -11.05 12.32
CA SER A 41 -1.24 -12.01 13.10
C SER A 41 -0.43 -13.15 13.72
N GLN A 42 0.76 -13.44 13.19
CA GLN A 42 1.70 -14.44 13.70
C GLN A 42 2.87 -13.83 14.50
N GLY A 43 2.79 -12.54 14.84
CA GLY A 43 3.85 -11.80 15.52
C GLY A 43 4.74 -10.99 14.56
N PRO A 44 5.89 -10.50 15.05
CA PRO A 44 6.80 -9.65 14.28
C PRO A 44 7.36 -10.34 13.03
N ILE A 45 7.48 -9.60 11.93
CA ILE A 45 8.02 -10.10 10.66
C ILE A 45 9.49 -9.68 10.53
N THR A 46 10.40 -10.65 10.40
CA THR A 46 11.83 -10.36 10.20
C THR A 46 12.15 -9.95 8.76
N ASN A 47 11.52 -10.60 7.78
CA ASN A 47 11.71 -10.33 6.35
C ASN A 47 10.35 -10.29 5.65
N ALA A 48 10.03 -9.17 4.99
CA ALA A 48 8.77 -8.95 4.29
C ALA A 48 9.00 -8.54 2.83
N LEU A 49 8.02 -8.82 1.97
CA LEU A 49 7.98 -8.34 0.58
C LEU A 49 6.62 -7.70 0.33
N GLU A 50 6.63 -6.43 -0.06
CA GLU A 50 5.46 -5.74 -0.63
C GLU A 50 5.54 -5.79 -2.15
N VAL A 51 4.46 -6.22 -2.81
CA VAL A 51 4.37 -6.20 -4.28
C VAL A 51 3.30 -5.20 -4.70
N GLY A 52 3.75 -4.09 -5.29
CA GLY A 52 2.89 -2.98 -5.72
C GLY A 52 2.66 -1.96 -4.60
N CYS A 53 3.58 -1.02 -4.44
CA CYS A 53 3.60 -0.07 -3.32
C CYS A 53 2.91 1.29 -3.59
N ALA A 54 2.43 1.57 -4.81
CA ALA A 54 1.90 2.89 -5.18
C ALA A 54 2.84 4.03 -4.75
N ALA A 55 2.34 5.02 -4.00
CA ALA A 55 3.14 6.10 -3.39
C ALA A 55 3.77 5.73 -2.03
N GLY A 56 3.52 4.53 -1.50
CA GLY A 56 4.11 4.03 -0.26
C GLY A 56 3.23 4.18 0.99
N ALA A 57 1.95 4.57 0.85
CA ALA A 57 1.01 4.74 1.96
C ALA A 57 0.96 3.53 2.91
N PHE A 58 0.92 2.31 2.36
CA PHE A 58 0.95 1.09 3.17
C PHE A 58 2.35 0.75 3.69
N THR A 59 3.39 0.97 2.87
CA THR A 59 4.80 0.74 3.22
C THR A 59 5.23 1.54 4.46
N GLU A 60 4.77 2.79 4.60
CA GLU A 60 5.11 3.65 5.73
C GLU A 60 4.53 3.12 7.04
N ASN A 61 3.28 2.62 7.01
CA ASN A 61 2.66 1.99 8.17
C ASN A 61 3.45 0.78 8.69
N TRP A 62 4.03 -0.02 7.79
CA TRP A 62 4.95 -1.10 8.19
C TRP A 62 6.21 -0.60 8.88
N ARG A 63 6.84 0.45 8.34
CA ARG A 63 8.08 0.99 8.92
C ARG A 63 7.87 1.47 10.36
N LEU A 64 6.75 2.12 10.63
CA LEU A 64 6.42 2.61 11.97
C LEU A 64 6.20 1.47 12.97
N ILE A 65 5.64 0.34 12.54
CA ILE A 65 5.37 -0.81 13.41
C ILE A 65 6.62 -1.69 13.60
N ALA A 66 7.48 -1.81 12.59
CA ALA A 66 8.68 -2.64 12.65
C ALA A 66 9.87 -1.98 13.39
N SER A 67 9.79 -0.69 13.70
CA SER A 67 10.85 0.07 14.39
C SER A 67 10.60 0.31 15.88
N GLY A 68 9.50 -0.24 16.44
CA GLY A 68 9.25 -0.33 17.88
C GLY A 68 9.49 -1.73 18.42
#